data_AF-A0A7V8Y254-F1
#
_entry.id   AF-A0A7V8Y254-F1
#
_cell.length_a   1.000
_cell.length_b   1.000
_cell.length_c   1.000
_cell.angle_alpha   90.00
_cell.angle_beta   90.00
_cell.angle_gamma   90.00
#
_symmetry.space_group_name_H-M   'P 1'
#
loop_
_entity.id
_entity.type
_entity.pdbx_description
1 polymer ?
#
loop_
_entity_poly.entity_id
_entity_poly.type
_entity_poly.pdbx_seq_one_letter_code
_entity_poly.pdbx_strand_id
1 'polypeptide(L)' 'MGLTDRPEDAVGCYDAVGRWRQLKLTRSARGVTIVAPPGEVADVGLAELDELRVCLARLAAAGARSASDRDR' A
#
# COMPACT_ATOMS: atom_id res chain seq x y z
N MET A 1 24.85 3.77 -1.17
CA MET A 1 23.80 2.74 -1.35
C MET A 1 22.46 3.45 -1.37
N GLY A 2 21.88 3.65 -2.56
CA GLY A 2 20.61 4.35 -2.68
C GLY A 2 19.48 3.46 -2.19
N LEU A 3 18.85 3.83 -1.07
CA LEU A 3 17.50 3.38 -0.76
C LEU A 3 16.65 3.82 -1.94
N THR A 4 16.22 2.87 -2.76
CA THR A 4 15.26 3.17 -3.82
C THR A 4 14.01 3.62 -3.09
N ASP A 5 13.72 4.92 -3.19
CA ASP A 5 12.58 5.60 -2.58
C ASP A 5 11.29 5.07 -3.25
N ARG A 6 10.95 3.82 -2.93
CA ARG A 6 9.72 3.19 -3.38
C ARG A 6 8.64 3.72 -2.46
N PRO A 7 7.63 4.40 -3.00
CA PRO A 7 6.56 4.88 -2.16
C PRO A 7 5.89 3.66 -1.51
N GLU A 8 5.91 3.68 -0.18
CA GLU A 8 5.31 2.69 0.68
C GLU A 8 4.28 3.35 1.58
N ASP A 9 3.30 2.56 1.98
CA ASP A 9 2.16 3.00 2.75
C ASP A 9 1.67 1.88 3.65
N ALA A 10 0.85 2.20 4.64
CA ALA A 10 0.25 1.22 5.52
C ALA A 10 -1.19 1.57 5.86
N VAL A 11 -2.04 0.55 5.97
CA VAL A 11 -3.47 0.71 6.28
C VAL A 11 -3.84 -0.24 7.41
N GLY A 12 -4.68 0.23 8.33
CA GLY A 12 -5.20 -0.59 9.41
C GLY A 12 -5.99 -1.80 8.91
N CYS A 13 -5.92 -2.91 9.64
CA CYS A 13 -6.78 -4.07 9.40
C CYS A 13 -6.94 -4.89 10.68
N TYR A 14 -7.84 -5.87 10.64
CA TYR A 14 -7.97 -6.88 11.66
C TYR A 14 -7.53 -8.23 11.11
N ASP A 15 -6.97 -9.06 11.97
CA ASP A 15 -6.65 -10.45 11.62
C ASP A 15 -7.86 -11.38 11.89
N ALA A 16 -7.75 -12.67 11.59
CA ALA A 16 -8.89 -13.60 11.64
C ALA A 16 -9.44 -13.80 13.06
N VAL A 17 -8.67 -13.41 14.08
CA VAL A 17 -9.06 -13.44 15.50
C VAL A 17 -9.42 -12.06 16.05
N GLY A 18 -9.54 -11.04 15.19
CA GLY A 18 -9.99 -9.69 15.55
C GLY A 18 -8.93 -8.80 16.17
N ARG A 19 -7.63 -9.13 16.05
CA ARG A 19 -6.56 -8.24 16.55
C ARG A 19 -6.24 -7.19 15.51
N TRP A 20 -6.02 -5.96 15.97
CA TRP A 20 -5.57 -4.87 15.11
C TRP A 20 -4.17 -5.12 14.56
N ARG A 21 -4.01 -4.90 13.26
CA ARG A 21 -2.79 -5.09 12.47
C ARG A 21 -2.69 -3.99 11.40
N GLN A 22 -1.64 -4.09 10.58
CA GLN A 22 -1.44 -3.22 9.43
C GLN A 22 -1.13 -4.03 8.17
N LEU A 23 -1.81 -3.69 7.08
CA LEU A 23 -1.42 -4.04 5.73
C LEU A 23 -0.27 -3.14 5.29
N LYS A 24 0.75 -3.71 4.68
CA LYS A 24 1.81 -2.94 4.02
C LYS A 24 1.53 -2.86 2.53
N LEU A 25 1.58 -1.65 1.99
CA LEU A 25 1.38 -1.36 0.58
C LEU A 25 2.71 -0.89 0.02
N THR A 26 3.18 -1.55 -1.04
CA THR A 26 4.43 -1.15 -1.70
C THR A 26 4.20 -1.06 -3.18
N ARG A 27 4.53 0.09 -3.77
CA ARG A 27 4.47 0.24 -5.22
C ARG A 27 5.67 -0.41 -5.90
N SER A 28 5.39 -1.11 -6.99
CA SER A 28 6.36 -1.62 -7.95
C SER A 28 6.15 -0.98 -9.34
N ALA A 29 7.03 -1.29 -10.29
CA ALA A 29 6.87 -0.84 -11.67
C ALA A 29 5.61 -1.43 -12.37
N ARG A 30 5.09 -2.56 -11.89
CA ARG A 30 3.96 -3.28 -12.51
C ARG A 30 2.62 -3.04 -11.82
N GLY A 31 2.62 -2.41 -10.64
CA GLY A 31 1.42 -2.24 -9.81
C GLY A 31 1.74 -2.05 -8.34
N VAL A 32 0.76 -2.26 -7.47
CA VAL A 32 0.90 -2.20 -6.01
C VAL A 32 0.86 -3.61 -5.44
N THR A 33 1.84 -3.94 -4.60
CA THR A 33 1.85 -5.17 -3.79
C THR A 33 1.24 -4.86 -2.44
N ILE A 34 0.30 -5.70 -2.00
CA ILE A 34 -0.31 -5.64 -0.68
C ILE A 34 0.20 -6.84 0.12
N VAL A 35 0.81 -6.59 1.27
CA VAL A 35 1.34 -7.62 2.16
C VAL A 35 0.53 -7.63 3.44
N ALA A 36 -0.22 -8.71 3.66
CA ALA A 36 -0.85 -8.98 4.93
C ALA A 36 0.17 -9.50 5.96
N PRO A 37 -0.08 -9.31 7.27
CA PRO A 37 0.70 -9.96 8.32
C PRO A 37 0.73 -11.48 8.11
N PRO A 38 1.84 -12.16 8.46
CA PRO A 38 1.99 -13.59 8.22
C PRO A 38 0.94 -14.42 8.95
N GLY A 39 0.37 -15.39 8.23
CA GLY A 39 -0.46 -16.46 8.79
C GLY A 39 -1.97 -16.22 8.78
N GLU A 40 -2.47 -15.08 8.31
CA GLU A 40 -3.89 -14.73 8.51
C GLU A 40 -4.54 -14.03 7.30
N VAL A 41 -5.87 -14.16 7.21
CA VAL A 41 -6.74 -13.29 6.41
C VAL A 41 -6.73 -11.92 7.08
N ALA A 42 -6.47 -10.87 6.33
CA ALA A 42 -6.66 -9.50 6.79
C ALA A 42 -8.08 -9.06 6.45
N ASP A 43 -8.88 -8.81 7.47
CA ASP A 43 -10.19 -8.19 7.35
C ASP A 43 -10.03 -6.67 7.40
N VAL A 44 -10.56 -5.99 6.39
CA VAL A 44 -10.48 -4.54 6.26
C VAL A 44 -11.86 -3.98 6.55
N GLY A 45 -11.99 -3.29 7.68
CA GLY A 45 -13.22 -2.64 8.09
C GLY A 45 -13.66 -1.57 7.08
N LEU A 46 -14.92 -1.16 7.15
CA LEU A 46 -15.47 -0.19 6.20
C LEU A 46 -14.77 1.18 6.25
N ALA A 47 -14.32 1.61 7.44
CA ALA A 47 -13.58 2.85 7.59
C ALA A 47 -12.16 2.74 6.99
N GLU A 48 -11.47 1.63 7.27
CA GLU A 48 -10.13 1.34 6.75
C GLU A 48 -10.17 1.07 5.24
N LEU A 49 -11.30 0.63 4.69
CA LEU A 49 -11.47 0.42 3.25
C LEU A 49 -11.36 1.75 2.47
N ASP A 50 -11.90 2.84 3.01
CA ASP A 50 -11.77 4.15 2.39
C ASP A 50 -10.33 4.68 2.50
N GLU A 51 -9.66 4.42 3.62
CA GLU A 51 -8.22 4.69 3.76
C GLU A 51 -7.41 3.90 2.72
N LEU A 52 -7.70 2.60 2.55
CA LEU A 52 -7.05 1.76 1.55
C LEU A 52 -7.21 2.31 0.13
N ARG A 53 -8.41 2.78 -0.23
CA ARG A 53 -8.65 3.42 -1.54
C ARG A 53 -7.80 4.67 -1.74
N VAL A 54 -7.71 5.52 -0.71
CA VAL A 54 -6.89 6.74 -0.75
C VAL A 54 -5.41 6.41 -0.89
N CYS A 55 -4.90 5.46 -0.10
CA CYS A 55 -3.50 5.01 -0.18
C CYS A 55 -3.17 4.42 -1.57
N LEU A 56 -4.05 3.57 -2.12
CA LEU A 56 -3.87 3.01 -3.46
C LEU A 56 -3.85 4.09 -4.54
N ALA A 57 -4.75 5.07 -4.47
CA ALA A 57 -4.77 6.21 -5.40
C ALA A 57 -3.49 7.05 -5.31
N ARG A 58 -3.00 7.30 -4.08
CA ARG A 58 -1.75 8.02 -3.82
C ARG A 58 -0.55 7.28 -4.42
N LEU A 59 -0.44 5.98 -4.20
CA LEU A 59 0.64 5.15 -4.75
C LEU A 59 0.60 5.13 -6.28
N ALA A 60 -0.59 4.99 -6.89
CA ALA A 60 -0.74 5.06 -8.34
C ALA A 60 -0.29 6.42 -8.91
N ALA A 61 -0.68 7.52 -8.27
CA ALA A 61 -0.32 8.88 -8.68
C ALA A 61 1.18 9.19 -8.53
N ALA A 62 1.83 8.67 -7.49
CA ALA A 62 3.29 8.78 -7.33
C ALA A 62 4.05 8.18 -8.54
N GLY A 63 3.42 7.23 -9.24
CA GLY A 63 3.99 6.65 -10.45
C GLY A 63 3.93 7.45 -11.71
N ALA A 64 2.84 8.18 -11.91
CA ALA A 64 2.72 9.06 -13.05
C ALA A 64 3.80 10.16 -13.03
N ARG A 65 4.14 10.66 -11.83
CA ARG A 65 5.13 11.74 -11.66
C ARG A 65 6.56 11.28 -11.97
N SER A 66 6.97 10.10 -11.50
CA SER A 66 8.31 9.57 -11.78
C SER A 66 8.53 9.13 -13.23
N ALA A 67 7.45 8.94 -14.01
CA ALA A 67 7.53 8.70 -15.45
C ALA A 67 7.73 10.02 -16.21
N SER A 68 6.98 11.07 -15.84
CA SER A 68 7.07 12.38 -16.48
C SER A 68 8.42 13.09 -16.28
N ASP A 69 9.14 12.81 -15.19
CA ASP A 69 10.46 13.42 -14.90
C ASP A 69 11.61 12.71 -15.61
N ARG A 70 11.37 11.52 -16.19
CA ARG A 70 12.38 10.71 -16.89
C ARG A 70 12.40 10.95 -18.40
N ASP A 71 11.37 11.61 -18.93
CA ASP A 71 11.20 11.96 -20.34
C ASP A 71 11.66 13.40 -20.66
N ARG A 72 12.32 14.09 -19.72
CA ARG A 72 12.83 15.46 -19.87
C ARG A 72 14.35 15.49 -19.82
#